data_AF-U1TNN5-F1
#
_entry.id   AF-U1TNN5-F1
#
_cell.length_a   1.000
_cell.length_b   1.000
_cell.length_c   1.000
_cell.angle_alpha   90.00
_cell.angle_beta   90.00
_cell.angle_gamma   90.00
#
_symmetry.space_group_name_H-M   'P 1'
#
loop_
_entity.id
_entity.type
_entity.pdbx_description
1 polymer ?
#
loop_
_entity_poly.entity_id
_entity_poly.type
_entity_poly.pdbx_seq_one_letter_code
_entity_poly.pdbx_strand_id
1 'polypeptide(L)' 'MTLIRMPEVISIVGLARPTIYKLMRQPESGFPLPVKLSNSNARSAPVAWVLGEVQAWTRARIAARDQVAA' A
#
# COMPACT_ATOMS: atom_id res chain seq x y z
N MET A 1 -0.52 -9.16 -13.86
CA MET A 1 -0.79 -8.68 -12.48
C MET A 1 0.41 -9.05 -11.63
N THR A 2 1.12 -8.07 -11.06
CA THR A 2 2.33 -8.31 -10.25
C THR A 2 2.02 -8.08 -8.77
N LEU A 3 2.37 -9.06 -7.93
CA LEU A 3 2.23 -8.97 -6.49
C LEU A 3 3.59 -8.69 -5.85
N ILE A 4 3.62 -7.72 -4.95
CA ILE A 4 4.83 -7.27 -4.25
C ILE A 4 4.72 -7.46 -2.75
N ARG A 5 5.87 -7.63 -2.09
CA ARG A 5 5.94 -7.85 -0.64
C ARG A 5 6.21 -6.53 0.10
N MET A 6 6.04 -6.56 1.43
CA MET A 6 6.22 -5.39 2.29
C MET A 6 7.53 -4.59 2.03
N PRO A 7 8.71 -5.21 1.81
CA PRO A 7 9.92 -4.44 1.51
C PRO A 7 9.82 -3.58 0.25
N GLU A 8 9.20 -4.10 -0.82
CA GLU A 8 8.97 -3.35 -2.06
C GLU A 8 7.93 -2.25 -1.87
N VAL A 9 6.86 -2.52 -1.11
CA VAL A 9 5.86 -1.49 -0.76
C VAL A 9 6.55 -0.33 -0.05
N ILE A 10 7.39 -0.60 0.94
CA ILE A 10 8.19 0.42 1.65
C ILE A 10 9.06 1.20 0.68
N SER A 11 9.76 0.51 -0.24
CA SER A 11 10.61 1.16 -1.24
C SER A 11 9.84 2.07 -2.19
N ILE A 12 8.62 1.71 -2.58
CA ILE A 12 7.81 2.48 -3.54
C ILE A 12 7.17 3.70 -2.87
N VAL A 13 6.65 3.54 -1.65
CA VAL A 13 5.90 4.59 -0.96
C VAL A 13 6.76 5.48 -0.06
N GLY A 14 7.98 5.04 0.27
CA GLY A 14 8.91 5.77 1.14
C GLY A 14 8.48 5.84 2.61
N LEU A 15 7.52 5.01 3.04
CA LEU A 15 6.99 5.01 4.41
C LEU A 15 7.42 3.75 5.16
N ALA A 16 7.75 3.92 6.43
CA ALA A 16 8.06 2.81 7.31
C ALA A 16 6.84 1.90 7.52
N ARG A 17 7.12 0.62 7.78
CA ARG A 17 6.11 -0.42 8.03
C ARG A 17 5.03 -0.06 9.05
N PRO A 18 5.33 0.58 10.21
CA PRO A 18 4.29 0.99 11.16
C PRO A 18 3.29 1.98 10.56
N THR A 19 3.76 2.90 9.72
CA THR A 19 2.92 3.87 9.02
C THR A 19 2.02 3.19 8.00
N ILE A 20 2.55 2.23 7.23
CA ILE A 20 1.76 1.42 6.30
C ILE A 20 0.61 0.72 7.04
N TYR A 21 0.90 0.09 8.19
CA TYR A 21 -0.15 -0.53 9.00
C TYR A 21 -1.16 0.46 9.56
N LYS A 22 -0.75 1.70 9.88
CA LYS A 22 -1.67 2.76 10.27
C LYS A 22 -2.60 3.13 9.10
N LEU A 23 -2.06 3.34 7.90
CA LEU A 23 -2.84 3.65 6.70
C LEU A 23 -3.84 2.54 6.36
N MET A 24 -3.44 1.28 6.45
CA MET A 24 -4.34 0.14 6.24
C MET A 24 -5.53 0.09 7.21
N ARG A 25 -5.42 0.72 8.39
CA ARG A 25 -6.51 0.83 9.38
C ARG A 25 -7.36 2.09 9.20
N GLN A 26 -7.01 2.93 8.24
CA GLN A 26 -7.62 4.23 7.96
C GLN A 26 -8.25 4.18 6.56
N PRO A 27 -9.54 3.83 6.43
CA PRO A 27 -10.21 3.75 5.13
C PRO A 27 -10.10 5.04 4.31
N GLU A 28 -10.10 6.19 4.99
CA GLU A 28 -9.94 7.53 4.40
C GLU A 28 -8.58 7.74 3.71
N SER A 29 -7.57 6.92 4.04
CA SER A 29 -6.25 7.03 3.42
C SER A 29 -6.20 6.55 1.97
N GLY A 30 -7.20 5.76 1.55
CA GLY A 30 -7.23 5.12 0.24
C GLY A 30 -6.06 4.15 -0.01
N PHE A 31 -5.30 3.77 1.01
CA PHE A 31 -4.13 2.92 0.86
C PHE A 31 -4.52 1.49 0.46
N PRO A 32 -3.82 0.85 -0.50
CA PRO A 32 -4.16 -0.49 -0.97
C PRO A 32 -4.14 -1.55 0.15
N LEU A 33 -5.17 -2.38 0.18
CA LEU A 33 -5.24 -3.49 1.13
C LEU A 33 -4.50 -4.73 0.59
N PRO A 34 -3.91 -5.54 1.48
CA PRO A 34 -3.21 -6.75 1.07
C PRO A 34 -4.15 -7.83 0.53
N VAL A 35 -3.67 -8.57 -0.46
CA VAL A 35 -4.23 -9.83 -0.93
C VAL A 35 -3.62 -11.00 -0.14
N LYS A 36 -4.46 -11.90 0.37
CA LYS A 36 -4.00 -13.14 1.02
C LYS A 36 -3.41 -14.08 -0.04
N LEU A 37 -2.23 -14.64 0.24
CA LEU A 37 -1.58 -15.62 -0.64
C LEU A 37 -1.90 -17.08 -0.28
N SER A 38 -2.74 -17.29 0.72
CA SER A 38 -3.18 -18.61 1.15
C SER A 38 -4.62 -18.55 1.63
N ASN A 39 -5.30 -19.70 1.67
CA ASN A 39 -6.65 -19.83 2.21
C ASN A 39 -6.69 -19.77 3.74
N SER A 40 -5.53 -19.61 4.40
CA SER A 40 -5.45 -19.51 5.85
C SER A 40 -5.94 -18.13 6.33
N ASN A 41 -6.78 -18.15 7.36
CA ASN A 41 -7.18 -16.95 8.10
C ASN A 41 -6.27 -16.66 9.31
N ALA A 42 -5.18 -17.40 9.47
CA ALA A 42 -4.20 -17.12 10.51
C ALA A 42 -3.65 -15.69 10.38
N ARG A 43 -3.41 -15.04 11.52
CA ARG A 43 -2.84 -13.68 11.55
C ARG A 43 -1.48 -13.58 10.85
N SER A 44 -0.73 -14.68 10.81
CA SER A 44 0.58 -14.80 10.15
C SER A 44 0.49 -15.24 8.69
N ALA A 45 -0.72 -15.42 8.13
CA ALA A 45 -0.88 -15.84 6.76
C ALA A 45 -0.15 -14.87 5.81
N PRO A 46 0.60 -15.38 4.81
CA PRO A 46 1.37 -14.53 3.92
C PRO A 46 0.46 -13.63 3.08
N VAL A 47 0.81 -12.35 3.00
CA VAL A 47 0.04 -11.34 2.25
C VAL A 47 0.89 -10.47 1.33
N ALA A 48 0.39 -10.13 0.15
CA ALA A 48 1.07 -9.26 -0.82
C ALA A 48 0.17 -8.09 -1.26
N TRP A 49 0.71 -7.14 -1.99
CA TRP A 49 -0.03 -6.01 -2.56
C TRP A 49 0.06 -6.04 -4.08
N VAL A 50 -0.96 -5.51 -4.75
CA VAL A 50 -0.92 -5.33 -6.21
C VAL A 50 -0.03 -4.14 -6.53
N LEU A 51 1.03 -4.36 -7.31
CA LEU A 51 1.99 -3.31 -7.68
C LEU A 51 1.31 -2.07 -8.28
N GLY A 52 0.35 -2.29 -9.18
CA GLY A 52 -0.38 -1.21 -9.85
C GLY A 52 -1.17 -0.32 -8.90
N GLU A 53 -1.80 -0.90 -7.88
CA GLU A 53 -2.57 -0.15 -6.87
C GLU A 53 -1.65 0.70 -6.00
N VAL A 54 -0.51 0.13 -5.56
CA VAL A 54 0.49 0.86 -4.77
C VAL A 54 1.07 2.03 -5.56
N GLN A 55 1.42 1.81 -6.83
CA GLN A 55 1.91 2.89 -7.69
C GLN A 55 0.84 3.95 -7.97
N ALA A 56 -0.41 3.55 -8.18
CA ALA A 56 -1.52 4.48 -8.39
C ALA A 56 -1.74 5.37 -7.17
N TRP A 57 -1.73 4.79 -5.97
CA TRP A 57 -1.83 5.53 -4.71
C TRP A 57 -0.69 6.55 -4.56
N THR A 58 0.57 6.15 -4.83
CA THR A 58 1.72 7.07 -4.79
C THR A 58 1.56 8.23 -5.78
N ARG A 59 1.15 7.94 -7.03
CA ARG A 59 0.91 8.97 -8.05
C ARG A 59 -0.19 9.94 -7.65
N ALA A 60 -1.28 9.45 -7.06
CA ALA A 60 -2.37 10.31 -6.59
C ALA A 60 -1.91 11.31 -5.52
N ARG A 61 -1.01 10.91 -4.60
CA ARG A 61 -0.45 11.83 -3.60
C ARG A 61 0.46 12.88 -4.21
N ILE A 62 1.27 12.52 -5.21
CA ILE A 62 2.09 13.48 -5.97
C ILE A 62 1.18 14.49 -6.66
N ALA A 63 0.17 14.03 -7.39
CA ALA A 63 -0.79 14.90 -8.05
C ALA A 63 -1.50 15.84 -7.07
N ALA A 64 -2.00 15.32 -5.93
CA ALA A 64 -2.65 16.14 -4.91
C ALA A 64 -1.71 17.21 -4.31
N ARG A 65 -0.42 16.88 -4.10
CA ARG A 65 0.58 17.87 -3.68
C ARG A 65 0.74 18.96 -4.73
N ASP A 66 0.85 18.57 -6.00
CA ASP A 66 1.12 19.51 -7.10
C ASP A 66 -0.09 20.41 -7.39
N GLN A 67 -1.33 19.95 -7.16
CA GLN A 67 -2.53 20.78 -7.24
C GLN A 67 -2.64 21.84 -6.13
N VAL A 68 -2.03 21.61 -4.97
CA VAL A 68 -2.00 22.59 -3.86
C VAL A 68 -0.89 23.62 -4.05
N ALA A 69 0.14 23.30 -4.85
CA ALA A 69 1.25 24.17 -5.15
C ALA A 69 1.05 25.07 -6.39
N ALA A 70 -0.05 24.88 -7.13
CA ALA A 70 -0.45 25.65 -8.31
C ALA A 70 -1.51 26.71 -7.94
#